data_AF-A0A3N5UNZ2-F1
#
_entry.id   AF-A0A3N5UNZ2-F1
#
_cell.length_a   1.000
_cell.length_b   1.000
_cell.length_c   1.000
_cell.angle_alpha   90.00
_cell.angle_beta   90.00
_cell.angle_gamma   90.00
#
_symmetry.space_group_name_H-M   'P 1'
#
loop_
_entity.id
_entity.type
_entity.pdbx_description
1 polymer ?
#
loop_
_entity_poly.entity_id
_entity_poly.type
_entity_poly.pdbx_seq_one_letter_code
_entity_poly.pdbx_strand_id
1 'polypeptide(L)'
;MRINKPIVKRQIRDIELIRKGRGFSRSELKESGLDNIKVARKNGISIDVFRKTKISENIEQLKPMVKEILDSKKNGKKKKSKQT
;
A
#
# COMPACT_ATOMS: atom_id res chain seq x y z
N MET A 1 13.51 4.32 1.10
CA MET A 1 12.56 3.38 1.75
C MET A 1 12.55 2.11 0.92
N ARG A 2 13.03 0.97 1.45
CA ARG A 2 12.89 -0.33 0.77
C ARG A 2 11.43 -0.75 0.91
N ILE A 3 10.64 -0.50 -0.13
CA ILE A 3 9.24 -0.89 -0.10
C ILE A 3 9.17 -2.34 -0.53
N ASN A 4 8.65 -3.18 0.36
CA ASN A 4 8.43 -4.58 0.05
C ASN A 4 7.49 -4.67 -1.14
N LYS A 5 7.94 -5.41 -2.17
CA LYS A 5 7.08 -5.74 -3.29
C LYS A 5 5.95 -6.64 -2.79
N PRO A 6 4.72 -6.47 -3.29
CA PRO A 6 3.60 -7.31 -2.89
C PRO A 6 3.85 -8.76 -3.27
N ILE A 7 3.34 -9.66 -2.45
CA ILE A 7 3.28 -11.08 -2.74
C ILE A 7 2.13 -11.29 -3.72
N VAL A 8 2.39 -12.04 -4.79
CA VAL A 8 1.38 -12.46 -5.77
C VAL A 8 1.42 -13.97 -5.85
N LYS A 9 0.28 -14.59 -5.57
CA LYS A 9 0.08 -16.03 -5.61
C LYS A 9 -0.69 -16.38 -6.88
N ARG A 10 -0.20 -17.36 -7.63
CA ARG A 10 -0.89 -17.93 -8.79
C ARG A 10 -0.91 -19.44 -8.64
N GLN A 11 -2.11 -20.02 -8.61
CA GLN A 11 -2.28 -21.46 -8.65
C GLN A 11 -2.22 -21.95 -10.10
N ILE A 12 -1.41 -22.97 -10.35
CA ILE A 12 -1.33 -23.68 -11.63
C ILE A 12 -1.44 -25.16 -11.32
N ARG A 13 -2.63 -25.75 -11.57
CA ARG A 13 -2.96 -27.13 -11.15
C ARG A 13 -2.72 -27.28 -9.64
N ASP A 14 -1.84 -28.20 -9.24
CA ASP A 14 -1.50 -28.49 -7.85
C ASP A 14 -0.29 -27.68 -7.33
N ILE A 15 0.25 -26.76 -8.13
CA ILE A 15 1.43 -25.96 -7.78
C ILE A 15 1.02 -24.53 -7.48
N GLU A 16 1.41 -24.03 -6.30
CA GLU A 16 1.29 -22.61 -5.95
C GLU A 16 2.58 -21.86 -6.32
N LEU A 17 2.48 -20.96 -7.30
CA LEU A 17 3.59 -20.10 -7.69
C LEU A 17 3.51 -18.77 -6.94
N ILE A 18 4.47 -18.55 -6.05
CA ILE A 18 4.61 -17.32 -5.26
C ILE A 18 5.68 -16.43 -5.91
N ARG A 19 5.34 -15.18 -6.20
CA ARG A 19 6.28 -14.21 -6.76
C ARG A 19 6.10 -12.81 -6.18
N LYS A 20 7.13 -11.99 -6.33
CA LYS A 20 7.06 -10.55 -6.05
C LYS A 20 6.38 -9.84 -7.23
N GLY A 21 5.25 -9.19 -6.96
CA GLY A 21 4.51 -8.40 -7.94
C GLY A 21 5.15 -7.05 -8.25
N ARG A 22 4.63 -6.39 -9.30
CA ARG A 22 5.00 -5.01 -9.67
C ARG A 22 4.51 -3.98 -8.65
N GLY A 23 3.28 -4.14 -8.15
CA GLY A 23 2.64 -3.18 -7.26
C GLY A 23 1.38 -3.72 -6.58
N PHE A 24 1.00 -3.09 -5.46
CA PHE A 24 -0.18 -3.40 -4.67
C PHE A 24 -1.45 -3.17 -5.49
N SER A 25 -2.49 -3.95 -5.26
CA SER A 25 -3.75 -3.75 -5.96
C SER A 25 -4.53 -2.57 -5.40
N ARG A 26 -5.45 -2.02 -6.18
CA ARG A 26 -6.32 -0.92 -5.72
C ARG A 26 -7.18 -1.33 -4.52
N SER A 27 -7.64 -2.59 -4.49
CA SER A 27 -8.41 -3.14 -3.37
C SER A 27 -7.57 -3.28 -2.10
N GLU A 28 -6.33 -3.78 -2.21
CA GLU A 28 -5.41 -3.89 -1.07
C GLU A 28 -5.12 -2.52 -0.45
N LEU A 29 -4.89 -1.50 -1.29
CA LEU A 29 -4.67 -0.13 -0.83
C LEU A 29 -5.88 0.44 -0.08
N LYS A 30 -7.08 0.22 -0.61
CA LYS A 30 -8.33 0.65 0.03
C LYS A 30 -8.54 -0.01 1.39
N GLU A 31 -8.36 -1.33 1.47
CA GLU A 31 -8.47 -2.07 2.75
C GLU A 31 -7.40 -1.66 3.77
N SER A 32 -6.23 -1.21 3.31
CA SER A 32 -5.18 -0.68 4.20
C SER A 32 -5.47 0.73 4.75
N GLY A 33 -6.56 1.38 4.31
CA GLY A 33 -6.98 2.70 4.79
C GLY A 33 -6.47 3.88 3.95
N LEU A 34 -6.00 3.63 2.73
CA LEU A 34 -5.51 4.68 1.83
C LEU A 34 -6.20 4.56 0.46
N ASP A 35 -7.15 5.45 0.16
CA ASP A 35 -7.89 5.39 -1.11
C ASP A 35 -7.18 6.11 -2.27
N ASN A 36 -6.28 7.06 -1.97
CA ASN A 36 -5.70 7.93 -2.97
C ASN A 36 -4.38 7.38 -3.56
N ILE A 37 -4.45 6.89 -4.80
CA ILE A 37 -3.31 6.35 -5.57
C ILE A 37 -2.17 7.36 -5.70
N LYS A 38 -2.47 8.65 -5.90
CA LYS A 38 -1.43 9.69 -6.04
C LYS A 38 -0.64 9.84 -4.75
N VAL A 39 -1.33 9.81 -3.60
CA VAL A 39 -0.69 9.89 -2.28
C VAL A 39 0.19 8.67 -2.06
N ALA A 40 -0.30 7.47 -2.33
CA ALA A 40 0.48 6.25 -2.22
C ALA A 40 1.75 6.28 -3.08
N ARG A 41 1.64 6.65 -4.37
CA ARG A 41 2.81 6.77 -5.27
C ARG A 41 3.82 7.81 -4.78
N LYS A 42 3.35 8.95 -4.26
CA LYS A 42 4.22 9.99 -3.68
C LYS A 42 5.00 9.49 -2.46
N ASN A 43 4.40 8.58 -1.69
CA ASN A 43 5.04 7.92 -0.54
C ASN A 43 5.79 6.63 -0.95
N GLY A 44 6.04 6.43 -2.26
CA GLY A 44 6.82 5.31 -2.81
C GLY A 44 6.05 4.00 -2.98
N ILE A 45 4.79 3.91 -2.56
CA ILE A 45 4.00 2.68 -2.68
C ILE A 45 3.66 2.46 -4.17
N SER A 46 4.22 1.38 -4.73
CA SER A 46 3.96 0.98 -6.10
C SER A 46 2.57 0.33 -6.20
N ILE A 47 1.74 0.82 -7.12
CA ILE A 47 0.35 0.35 -7.29
C ILE A 47 0.16 -0.19 -8.70
N ASP A 48 -0.39 -1.39 -8.77
CA ASP A 48 -0.91 -2.02 -9.97
C ASP A 48 -2.44 -1.85 -10.01
N VAL A 49 -2.90 -0.86 -10.79
CA VAL A 49 -4.31 -0.45 -10.85
C VAL A 49 -5.18 -1.51 -11.52
N PHE A 50 -4.59 -2.34 -12.38
CA PHE A 50 -5.33 -3.35 -13.15
C PHE A 50 -5.45 -4.69 -12.42
N ARG A 51 -4.62 -4.94 -11.40
CA ARG A 51 -4.71 -6.14 -10.57
C ARG A 51 -5.96 -6.09 -9.70
N LYS A 52 -6.84 -7.10 -9.85
CA LYS A 52 -8.09 -7.24 -9.08
C LYS A 52 -7.97 -8.15 -7.86
N THR A 53 -6.91 -8.95 -7.78
CA THR A 53 -6.68 -9.89 -6.67
C THR A 53 -6.40 -9.16 -5.37
N LYS A 54 -6.87 -9.71 -4.26
CA LYS A 54 -6.54 -9.28 -2.90
C LYS A 54 -5.85 -10.41 -2.15
N ILE A 55 -4.79 -10.08 -1.41
CA ILE A 55 -4.05 -11.01 -0.56
C ILE A 55 -3.90 -10.35 0.82
N SER A 56 -4.30 -11.07 1.87
CA SER A 56 -4.28 -10.59 3.26
C SER A 56 -2.88 -10.19 3.72
N GLU A 57 -1.86 -10.99 3.39
CA GLU A 57 -0.45 -10.71 3.71
C GLU A 57 0.01 -9.34 3.19
N ASN A 58 -0.46 -8.92 2.01
CA ASN A 58 -0.13 -7.62 1.44
C ASN A 58 -0.81 -6.48 2.21
N ILE A 59 -2.04 -6.69 2.66
CA ILE A 59 -2.80 -5.69 3.43
C ILE A 59 -2.14 -5.47 4.78
N GLU A 60 -1.71 -6.53 5.44
CA GLU A 60 -0.98 -6.46 6.70
C GLU A 60 0.36 -5.73 6.56
N GLN A 61 1.07 -5.93 5.45
CA GLN A 61 2.28 -5.16 5.14
C GLN A 61 1.99 -3.67 4.89
N LEU A 62 0.85 -3.33 4.29
CA LEU A 62 0.48 -1.94 3.99
C LEU A 62 0.02 -1.15 5.22
N LYS A 63 -0.71 -1.78 6.16
CA LYS A 63 -1.25 -1.13 7.36
C LYS A 63 -0.23 -0.25 8.12
N PRO A 64 0.96 -0.73 8.51
CA PRO A 64 1.93 0.10 9.22
C PRO A 64 2.43 1.27 8.37
N MET A 65 2.70 1.03 7.07
CA MET A 65 3.15 2.08 6.16
C MET A 65 2.10 3.19 5.99
N VAL A 66 0.83 2.80 5.84
CA VAL A 66 -0.28 3.76 5.74
C VAL A 66 -0.42 4.56 7.02
N LYS A 67 -0.29 3.91 8.18
CA LYS A 67 -0.34 4.59 9.49
C LYS A 67 0.75 5.67 9.60
N GLU A 68 1.99 5.35 9.25
CA GLU A 68 3.09 6.32 9.23
C GLU A 68 2.84 7.51 8.27
N ILE A 69 2.26 7.24 7.10
CA ILE A 69 1.90 8.28 6.12
C ILE A 69 0.78 9.19 6.66
N LEU A 70 -0.19 8.63 7.37
CA LEU A 70 -1.28 9.41 7.96
C LEU A 70 -0.80 10.24 9.16
N ASP A 71 0.07 9.69 9.99
CA ASP A 71 0.62 10.37 11.17
C ASP A 71 1.57 11.51 10.78
N SER A 72 2.43 11.29 9.78
CA SER A 72 3.27 12.35 9.21
C SER A 72 2.45 13.51 8.63
N LYS A 73 1.32 13.21 7.98
CA LYS A 73 0.38 14.24 7.46
C LYS A 73 -0.29 15.04 8.59
N LYS A 74 -0.59 14.42 9.74
CA LYS A 74 -1.15 15.11 10.92
C LYS A 74 -0.15 16.09 11.54
N ASN A 75 1.12 15.70 11.63
CA ASN A 75 2.18 16.57 12.17
C ASN A 75 2.45 17.80 11.30
N GLY A 76 2.32 17.68 9.97
CA GLY A 76 2.40 18.83 9.06
C GLY A 76 1.25 19.84 9.20
N LYS A 77 0.04 19.38 9.58
CA LYS A 77 -1.10 20.29 9.84
C LYS A 77 -0.96 21.05 11.17
N LYS A 78 -0.45 20.42 12.23
CA LYS A 78 -0.25 21.07 13.54
C LYS A 78 0.77 22.22 13.51
N LYS A 79 1.75 22.19 12.60
CA LYS A 79 2.70 23.32 12.44
C LYS A 79 2.07 24.56 11.81
N LYS A 80 1.07 24.41 10.93
CA LYS A 80 0.40 25.55 10.28
C LYS A 80 -0.59 26.31 11.16
N SER A 81 -1.11 25.69 12.22
CA SER A 81 -2.08 26.31 13.13
C SER A 81 -1.45 27.06 14.32
N LYS A 82 -0.12 27.08 14.44
CA LYS A 82 0.63 27.80 15.50
C LYS A 82 1.30 29.09 15.00
N GLN A 83 1.03 29.49 13.75
CA GLN A 83 1.50 30.72 13.13
C GLN A 83 0.31 31.62 12.79
N THR A 84 -0.45 32.03 13.81
CA THR A 84 -1.39 33.15 13.80
C THR A 84 -1.53 33.62 15.23
#